data_AF-A0A943JLP4-F1
#
_entry.id   AF-A0A943JLP4-F1
#
_cell.length_a   1.000
_cell.length_b   1.000
_cell.length_c   1.000
_cell.angle_alpha   90.00
_cell.angle_beta   90.00
_cell.angle_gamma   90.00
#
_symmetry.space_group_name_H-M   'P 1'
#
loop_
_entity.id
_entity.type
_entity.pdbx_description
1 polymer ?
#
loop_
_entity_poly.entity_id
_entity_poly.type
_entity_poly.pdbx_seq_one_letter_code
_entity_poly.pdbx_strand_id
1 'polypeptide(L)'
;MKKNGFTMIELIGVVTLLFAVALIAIPTVEKIIKEGKDKAYQSQLDMIELATQNYLSENTDIKINEGQSIVVTFEELKKGKFLDYDIKDVKTGSEIDNTSTVTIKRNSGVLEFTIDIKTIEE
;
A
#
# COMPACT_ATOMS: atom_id res chain seq x y z
N MET A 1 -22.85 55.93 -8.98
CA MET A 1 -23.05 54.49 -8.69
C MET A 1 -22.60 54.24 -7.26
N LYS A 2 -23.47 53.70 -6.39
CA LYS A 2 -23.16 53.45 -4.98
C LYS A 2 -22.56 52.04 -4.86
N LYS A 3 -21.28 51.93 -4.53
CA LYS A 3 -20.61 50.64 -4.28
C LYS A 3 -20.84 50.27 -2.83
N ASN A 4 -21.69 49.26 -2.59
CA ASN A 4 -21.86 48.69 -1.26
C ASN A 4 -20.76 47.63 -1.07
N GLY A 5 -19.71 47.98 -0.32
CA GLY A 5 -18.70 47.02 0.11
C GLY A 5 -19.22 46.17 1.26
N PHE A 6 -18.78 44.91 1.33
CA PHE A 6 -19.00 44.02 2.47
C PHE A 6 -18.49 44.68 3.77
N THR A 7 -19.21 44.52 4.87
CA THR A 7 -18.78 45.01 6.17
C THR A 7 -17.81 44.03 6.82
N MET A 8 -16.91 44.55 7.66
CA MET A 8 -15.89 43.74 8.36
C MET A 8 -16.52 42.63 9.22
N ILE A 9 -17.67 42.91 9.85
CA ILE A 9 -18.34 41.93 10.71
C ILE A 9 -18.90 40.75 9.92
N GLU A 10 -19.39 40.99 8.70
CA GLU A 10 -19.86 39.93 7.80
C GLU A 10 -18.70 39.03 7.35
N LEU A 11 -17.52 39.62 7.08
CA LEU A 11 -16.32 38.85 6.74
C LEU A 11 -15.86 37.97 7.90
N ILE A 12 -15.85 38.50 9.13
CA ILE A 12 -15.50 37.74 10.33
C ILE A 12 -16.48 36.58 10.53
N GLY A 13 -17.79 36.82 10.37
CA GLY A 13 -18.80 35.77 10.47
C GLY A 13 -18.56 34.59 9.51
N VAL A 14 -18.22 34.88 8.25
CA VAL A 14 -17.89 33.85 7.25
C VAL A 14 -16.61 33.10 7.62
N VAL A 15 -15.55 33.82 8.03
CA VAL A 15 -14.27 33.20 8.41
C VAL A 15 -14.43 32.31 9.65
N THR A 16 -15.17 32.75 10.67
CA THR A 16 -15.47 31.95 11.86
C THR A 16 -16.23 30.67 11.49
N LEU A 17 -17.20 30.76 10.59
CA LEU A 17 -17.94 29.59 10.12
C LEU A 17 -17.03 28.60 9.37
N LEU A 18 -16.14 29.10 8.51
CA LEU A 18 -15.18 28.25 7.79
C LEU A 18 -14.23 27.52 8.76
N PHE A 19 -13.75 28.19 9.80
CA PHE A 19 -12.92 27.54 10.82
C PHE A 19 -13.68 26.43 11.57
N ALA A 20 -14.93 26.66 11.94
CA ALA A 20 -15.74 25.64 12.61
C ALA A 20 -15.91 24.39 11.74
N VAL A 21 -16.16 24.55 10.44
CA VAL A 21 -16.26 23.42 9.50
C VAL A 21 -14.90 22.73 9.31
N ALA A 22 -13.82 23.51 9.18
CA ALA A 22 -12.47 22.97 8.99
C ALA A 22 -12.02 22.09 10.16
N LEU A 23 -12.31 22.48 11.41
CA LEU A 23 -11.97 21.70 12.60
C LEU A 23 -12.61 20.31 12.61
N ILE A 24 -13.81 20.17 12.05
CA ILE A 24 -14.51 18.88 11.94
C ILE A 24 -14.01 18.09 10.72
N ALA A 25 -13.72 18.79 9.62
CA ALA A 25 -13.34 18.18 8.35
C ALA A 25 -11.92 17.57 8.39
N ILE A 26 -10.95 18.23 9.00
CA ILE A 26 -9.53 17.80 9.03
C ILE A 26 -9.37 16.34 9.54
N PRO A 27 -9.81 15.96 10.76
CA PRO A 27 -9.62 14.60 11.26
C PRO A 27 -10.37 13.55 10.42
N THR A 28 -11.49 13.94 9.82
CA THR A 28 -12.28 13.07 8.93
C THR A 28 -11.51 12.75 7.64
N VAL A 29 -10.92 13.76 7.02
CA VAL A 29 -10.11 13.60 5.80
C VAL A 29 -8.86 12.78 6.09
N GLU A 30 -8.17 13.04 7.19
CA GLU A 30 -6.99 12.26 7.60
C GLU A 30 -7.34 10.77 7.77
N LYS A 31 -8.46 10.46 8.41
CA LYS A 31 -8.94 9.09 8.57
C LYS A 31 -9.22 8.42 7.22
N ILE A 32 -9.91 9.11 6.31
CA ILE A 32 -10.21 8.58 4.97
C ILE A 32 -8.92 8.31 4.19
N ILE A 33 -7.95 9.22 4.24
CA ILE A 33 -6.65 9.03 3.57
C ILE A 33 -5.92 7.82 4.16
N LYS A 34 -5.88 7.70 5.49
CA LYS A 34 -5.24 6.56 6.16
C LYS A 34 -5.89 5.24 5.78
N GLU A 35 -7.22 5.16 5.85
CA GLU A 35 -7.97 3.96 5.45
C GLU A 35 -7.75 3.62 3.96
N GLY A 36 -7.65 4.62 3.10
CA GLY A 36 -7.31 4.44 1.69
C GLY A 36 -5.92 3.85 1.50
N LYS A 37 -4.91 4.37 2.21
CA LYS A 37 -3.55 3.83 2.20
C LYS A 37 -3.50 2.40 2.75
N ASP A 38 -4.20 2.12 3.84
CA ASP A 38 -4.23 0.79 4.45
C ASP A 38 -4.88 -0.23 3.48
N LYS A 39 -6.00 0.12 2.83
CA LYS A 39 -6.63 -0.74 1.81
C LYS A 39 -5.73 -0.97 0.60
N ALA A 40 -5.08 0.07 0.11
CA ALA A 40 -4.17 -0.04 -1.03
C ALA A 40 -2.94 -0.89 -0.68
N TYR A 41 -2.44 -0.80 0.55
CA TYR A 41 -1.37 -1.66 1.04
C TYR A 41 -1.80 -3.13 1.13
N GLN A 42 -2.99 -3.43 1.66
CA GLN A 42 -3.50 -4.82 1.66
C GLN A 42 -3.64 -5.36 0.24
N SER A 43 -4.19 -4.56 -0.69
CA SER A 43 -4.29 -4.93 -2.11
C SER A 43 -2.91 -5.19 -2.74
N GLN A 44 -1.89 -4.43 -2.35
CA GLN A 44 -0.51 -4.67 -2.79
C GLN A 44 0.02 -6.02 -2.28
N LEU A 45 -0.22 -6.36 -1.02
CA LEU A 45 0.16 -7.66 -0.47
C LEU A 45 -0.56 -8.81 -1.19
N ASP A 46 -1.86 -8.68 -1.43
CA ASP A 46 -2.68 -9.66 -2.16
C ASP A 46 -2.15 -9.88 -3.59
N MET A 47 -1.77 -8.78 -4.28
CA MET A 47 -1.16 -8.87 -5.62
C MET A 47 0.19 -9.58 -5.61
N ILE A 48 1.04 -9.31 -4.62
CA ILE A 48 2.34 -9.97 -4.45
C ILE A 48 2.16 -11.46 -4.12
N GLU A 49 1.20 -11.78 -3.26
CA GLU A 49 0.85 -13.17 -2.95
C GLU A 49 0.37 -13.90 -4.21
N LEU A 50 -0.53 -13.30 -4.98
CA LEU A 50 -1.01 -13.88 -6.24
C LEU A 50 0.12 -14.06 -7.26
N ALA A 51 1.02 -13.09 -7.40
CA ALA A 51 2.22 -13.20 -8.24
C ALA A 51 3.10 -14.38 -7.81
N THR A 52 3.27 -14.56 -6.50
CA THR A 52 4.04 -15.65 -5.92
C THR A 52 3.34 -17.01 -6.14
N GLN A 53 2.02 -17.08 -6.00
CA GLN A 53 1.24 -18.28 -6.29
C GLN A 53 1.32 -18.66 -7.77
N ASN A 54 1.29 -17.67 -8.67
CA ASN A 54 1.47 -17.89 -10.11
C ASN A 54 2.88 -18.43 -10.41
N TYR A 55 3.90 -17.86 -9.78
CA TYR A 55 5.28 -18.36 -9.88
C TYR A 55 5.40 -19.83 -9.42
N LEU A 56 4.79 -20.20 -8.28
CA LEU A 56 4.78 -21.59 -7.81
C LEU A 56 3.99 -22.53 -8.72
N SER A 57 2.92 -22.02 -9.35
CA SER A 57 2.08 -22.80 -10.27
C SER A 57 2.80 -23.11 -11.58
N GLU A 58 3.61 -22.17 -12.10
CA GLU A 58 4.46 -22.43 -13.28
C GLU A 58 5.68 -23.30 -12.93
N ASN A 59 6.21 -23.18 -11.71
CA ASN A 59 7.35 -23.95 -11.24
C ASN A 59 6.90 -25.14 -10.38
N THR A 60 6.21 -26.11 -11.01
CA THR A 60 5.63 -27.29 -10.33
C THR A 60 6.65 -28.18 -9.61
N ASP A 61 7.94 -28.01 -9.90
CA ASP A 61 9.03 -28.70 -9.23
C ASP A 61 9.26 -28.20 -7.79
N ILE A 62 8.78 -27.00 -7.47
CA ILE A 62 8.91 -26.39 -6.14
C ILE A 62 7.83 -26.98 -5.22
N LYS A 63 8.21 -28.01 -4.45
CA LYS A 63 7.37 -28.60 -3.40
C LYS A 63 7.80 -28.11 -2.02
N ILE A 64 6.90 -27.41 -1.35
CA ILE A 64 7.08 -26.97 0.04
C ILE A 64 6.44 -28.04 0.93
N ASN A 65 7.23 -28.83 1.67
CA ASN A 65 6.66 -29.80 2.63
C ASN A 65 6.34 -29.14 3.97
N GLU A 66 5.61 -29.84 4.83
CA GLU A 66 5.28 -29.36 6.19
C GLU A 66 6.53 -28.95 6.97
N GLY A 67 6.48 -27.74 7.55
CA GLY A 67 7.60 -27.18 8.31
C GLY A 67 8.75 -26.64 7.46
N GLN A 68 8.71 -26.77 6.13
CA GLN A 68 9.67 -26.14 5.23
C GLN A 68 9.22 -24.74 4.84
N SER A 69 10.20 -23.86 4.62
CA SER A 69 10.00 -22.54 4.05
C SER A 69 10.89 -22.35 2.85
N ILE A 70 10.37 -21.67 1.83
CA ILE A 70 11.14 -21.19 0.69
C ILE A 70 11.09 -19.67 0.67
N VAL A 71 12.13 -19.06 0.12
CA VAL A 71 12.21 -17.61 -0.04
C VAL A 71 12.29 -17.33 -1.53
N VAL A 72 11.37 -16.51 -2.02
CA VAL A 72 11.35 -16.03 -3.41
C VAL A 72 11.66 -14.55 -3.39
N THR A 73 12.60 -14.13 -4.24
CA THR A 73 12.97 -12.72 -4.34
C THR A 73 12.05 -11.97 -5.31
N PHE A 74 11.89 -10.66 -5.10
CA PHE A 74 11.13 -9.82 -6.04
C PHE A 74 11.81 -9.78 -7.42
N GLU A 75 13.14 -9.92 -7.48
CA GLU A 75 13.87 -10.06 -8.74
C GLU A 75 13.38 -11.27 -9.56
N GLU A 76 13.16 -12.42 -8.93
CA GLU A 76 12.63 -13.63 -9.60
C GLU A 76 11.20 -13.43 -10.09
N LEU A 77 10.35 -12.80 -9.26
CA LEU A 77 8.97 -12.50 -9.66
C LEU A 77 8.90 -11.51 -10.84
N LYS A 78 9.76 -10.48 -10.84
CA LYS A 78 9.88 -9.51 -11.94
C LYS A 78 10.40 -10.17 -13.22
N LYS A 79 11.46 -10.99 -13.13
CA LYS A 79 12.00 -11.74 -14.28
C LYS A 79 10.99 -12.72 -14.86
N GLY A 80 10.19 -13.36 -14.01
CA GLY A 80 9.09 -14.22 -14.39
C GLY A 80 7.87 -13.47 -14.96
N LYS A 81 7.89 -12.13 -14.99
CA LYS A 81 6.77 -11.26 -15.40
C LYS A 81 5.49 -11.45 -14.57
N PHE A 82 5.62 -11.97 -13.35
CA PHE A 82 4.50 -12.10 -12.41
C PHE A 82 4.26 -10.82 -11.61
N LEU A 83 5.26 -9.93 -11.57
CA LEU A 83 5.25 -8.68 -10.84
C LEU A 83 5.83 -7.58 -11.73
N ASP A 84 5.18 -6.41 -11.74
CA ASP A 84 5.64 -5.27 -12.54
C ASP A 84 6.96 -4.69 -12.02
N TYR A 85 7.79 -4.19 -12.94
CA TYR A 85 9.12 -3.67 -12.62
C TYR A 85 9.08 -2.34 -11.87
N ASP A 86 8.05 -1.53 -12.10
CA ASP A 86 7.83 -0.18 -11.59
C ASP A 86 6.97 -0.14 -10.32
N ILE A 87 6.73 -1.29 -9.68
CA ILE A 87 6.01 -1.35 -8.42
C ILE A 87 6.71 -0.52 -7.32
N LYS A 88 5.92 0.34 -6.67
CA LYS A 88 6.35 1.20 -5.56
C LYS A 88 5.65 0.81 -4.29
N ASP A 89 6.31 1.00 -3.15
CA ASP A 89 5.70 0.76 -1.85
C ASP A 89 4.58 1.80 -1.64
N VAL A 90 3.35 1.32 -1.38
CA VAL A 90 2.18 2.20 -1.23
C VAL A 90 2.23 3.04 0.07
N LYS A 91 2.98 2.60 1.08
CA LYS A 91 3.17 3.33 2.35
C LYS A 91 4.16 4.47 2.19
N THR A 92 5.31 4.21 1.56
CA THR A 92 6.41 5.19 1.45
C THR A 92 6.38 5.96 0.13
N GLY A 93 5.79 5.41 -0.92
CA GLY A 93 5.82 5.95 -2.29
C GLY A 93 7.15 5.71 -3.01
N SER A 94 8.10 5.04 -2.37
CA SER A 94 9.45 4.79 -2.86
C SER A 94 9.52 3.50 -3.68
N GLU A 95 10.59 3.36 -4.47
CA GLU A 95 10.82 2.15 -5.25
C GLU A 95 11.13 0.96 -4.35
N ILE A 96 10.52 -0.19 -4.68
CA ILE A 96 10.77 -1.44 -3.96
C ILE A 96 12.07 -2.04 -4.45
N ASP A 97 12.99 -2.27 -3.51
CA ASP A 97 14.27 -2.90 -3.78
C ASP A 97 14.08 -4.35 -4.24
N ASN A 98 14.90 -4.78 -5.21
CA ASN A 98 14.83 -6.12 -5.77
C ASN A 98 15.21 -7.23 -4.77
N THR A 99 15.87 -6.89 -3.66
CA THR A 99 16.17 -7.80 -2.53
C THR A 99 15.00 -7.99 -1.58
N SER A 100 13.85 -7.35 -1.83
CA SER A 100 12.59 -7.68 -1.15
C SER A 100 12.26 -9.16 -1.37
N THR A 101 11.71 -9.80 -0.35
CA THR A 101 11.48 -11.24 -0.37
C THR A 101 10.07 -11.62 0.06
N VAL A 102 9.58 -12.71 -0.52
CA VAL A 102 8.37 -13.40 -0.08
C VAL A 102 8.80 -14.75 0.48
N THR A 103 8.62 -14.95 1.78
CA THR A 103 8.83 -16.25 2.41
C THR A 103 7.52 -17.02 2.41
N ILE A 104 7.50 -18.19 1.76
CA ILE A 104 6.35 -19.10 1.76
C ILE A 104 6.66 -20.25 2.71
N LYS A 105 5.81 -20.44 3.72
CA LYS A 105 5.94 -21.52 4.69
C LYS A 105 4.70 -22.39 4.66
N ARG A 106 4.88 -23.71 4.66
CA ARG A 106 3.75 -24.64 4.85
C ARG A 106 3.58 -24.96 6.32
N ASN A 107 2.40 -24.65 6.86
CA ASN A 107 2.03 -24.92 8.24
C ASN A 107 0.65 -25.57 8.30
N SER A 108 0.59 -26.83 8.76
CA SER A 108 -0.65 -27.57 8.96
C SER A 108 -1.53 -27.67 7.71
N GLY A 109 -0.93 -27.87 6.54
CA GLY A 109 -1.61 -27.98 5.25
C GLY A 109 -1.93 -26.66 4.56
N VAL A 110 -1.67 -25.51 5.22
CA VAL A 110 -1.91 -24.16 4.68
C VAL A 110 -0.58 -23.52 4.30
N LEU A 111 -0.55 -22.78 3.17
CA LEU A 111 0.58 -21.95 2.79
C LEU A 111 0.42 -20.57 3.46
N GLU A 112 1.38 -20.20 4.29
CA GLU A 112 1.51 -18.87 4.88
C GLU A 112 2.54 -18.07 4.08
N PHE A 113 2.18 -16.85 3.68
CA PHE A 113 3.04 -15.94 2.93
C PHE A 113 3.45 -14.78 3.84
N THR A 114 4.77 -14.59 4.00
CA THR A 114 5.34 -13.47 4.75
C THR A 114 6.14 -12.61 3.77
N ILE A 115 5.67 -11.39 3.54
CA ILE A 115 6.27 -10.45 2.59
C ILE A 115 7.15 -9.46 3.37
N ASP A 116 8.44 -9.45 3.07
CA ASP A 116 9.42 -8.50 3.61
C ASP A 116 9.81 -7.51 2.50
N ILE A 117 9.20 -6.31 2.54
CA ILE A 117 9.43 -5.25 1.57
C ILE A 117 10.59 -4.39 2.08
N LYS A 118 11.66 -4.32 1.27
CA LYS A 118 12.76 -3.38 1.46
C LYS A 118 12.59 -2.26 0.46
N THR A 119 12.61 -1.03 0.97
CA THR A 119 12.58 0.17 0.15
C THR A 119 14.02 0.59 -0.13
N ILE A 120 14.32 1.05 -1.35
CA ILE A 120 15.59 1.76 -1.60
C ILE A 120 15.44 3.12 -0.92
N GLU A 121 15.96 3.25 0.31
CA GLU A 121 16.20 4.58 0.89
C GLU A 121 17.36 5.20 0.10
N GLU A 122 17.08 6.32 -0.57
CA GLU A 122 18.06 7.14 -1.27
C GLU A 122 19.02 7.83 -0.29
#